data_AF-A0A081BRV6-F1
#
_entry.id   AF-A0A081BRV6-F1
#
_cell.length_a   1.000
_cell.length_b   1.000
_cell.length_c   1.000
_cell.angle_alpha   90.00
_cell.angle_beta   90.00
_cell.angle_gamma   90.00
#
_symmetry.space_group_name_H-M   'P 1'
#
loop_
_entity.id
_entity.type
_entity.pdbx_description
1 polymer ?
#
loop_
_entity_poly.entity_id
_entity_poly.type
_entity_poly.pdbx_seq_one_letter_code
_entity_poly.pdbx_strand_id
1 'polypeptide(L)'
;MSKKRNHSHELMSPEEKAAAKKAAVLGASEKTMSLPQIIAIAAGLAILTGGMLLYAANKFIPQTSPAVTSAPAETAAVQPAQPPQAGQAIAQTAEVVSYPETMFLDKVAKFFTYQHGNLTIKYFIVKSTDGEIRAAFDACDVCWPAGKGYEQQGDEMVCRNCGRRFPTIKINEVQGGCNPSPLNREIKDGQVVLQVKEIQDGAKYFDFSQLSGS
;
A
#
# COMPACT_ATOMS: atom_id res chain seq x y z
N MET A 1 -71.73 22.64 3.48
CA MET A 1 -71.06 23.71 2.70
C MET A 1 -69.57 23.63 2.95
N SER A 2 -68.79 23.28 1.91
CA SER A 2 -67.35 23.01 1.96
C SER A 2 -66.51 24.26 2.24
N LYS A 3 -65.40 24.10 2.97
CA LYS A 3 -64.25 25.01 2.86
C LYS A 3 -62.98 24.19 2.63
N LYS A 4 -62.49 24.24 1.39
CA LYS A 4 -61.27 23.58 0.89
C LYS A 4 -60.04 24.08 1.65
N ARG A 5 -59.15 23.17 2.04
CA ARG A 5 -57.77 23.50 2.45
C ARG A 5 -56.90 23.57 1.19
N ASN A 6 -56.32 24.73 0.91
CA ASN A 6 -55.27 24.90 -0.10
C ASN A 6 -53.91 24.77 0.60
N HIS A 7 -53.13 23.76 0.24
CA HIS A 7 -51.69 23.72 0.54
C HIS A 7 -50.95 24.22 -0.71
N SER A 8 -50.38 25.43 -0.63
CA SER A 8 -49.34 25.88 -1.55
C SER A 8 -47.98 25.66 -0.88
N HIS A 9 -47.18 24.78 -1.47
CA HIS A 9 -45.79 24.57 -1.10
C HIS A 9 -44.97 25.70 -1.75
N GLU A 10 -44.67 26.75 -0.98
CA GLU A 10 -43.93 27.91 -1.49
C GLU A 10 -42.45 27.53 -1.63
N LEU A 11 -42.01 27.34 -2.88
CA LEU A 11 -40.62 27.10 -3.22
C LEU A 11 -39.84 28.41 -3.11
N MET A 12 -39.00 28.53 -2.08
CA MET A 12 -38.07 29.66 -1.90
C MET A 12 -37.26 29.90 -3.18
N SER A 13 -37.15 31.17 -3.56
CA SER A 13 -36.47 31.59 -4.79
C SER A 13 -34.95 31.33 -4.72
N PRO A 14 -34.26 31.19 -5.87
CA PRO A 14 -32.80 31.01 -5.91
C PRO A 14 -32.03 32.16 -5.24
N GLU A 15 -32.56 33.38 -5.27
CA GLU A 15 -31.95 34.56 -4.66
C GLU A 15 -32.03 34.55 -3.12
N GLU A 16 -33.16 34.12 -2.56
CA GLU A 16 -33.30 33.94 -1.10
C GLU A 16 -32.40 32.81 -0.57
N LYS A 17 -32.23 31.74 -1.35
CA LYS A 17 -31.28 30.67 -1.03
C LYS A 17 -29.82 31.15 -1.11
N ALA A 18 -29.51 32.09 -2.00
CA ALA A 18 -28.18 32.69 -2.11
C ALA A 18 -27.91 33.67 -0.94
N ALA A 19 -28.90 34.45 -0.51
CA ALA A 19 -28.80 35.33 0.66
C ALA A 19 -28.62 34.54 1.97
N ALA A 20 -29.38 33.44 2.15
CA ALA A 20 -29.25 32.56 3.31
C ALA A 20 -27.87 31.87 3.38
N LYS A 21 -27.27 31.51 2.24
CA LYS A 21 -25.92 30.94 2.17
C LYS A 21 -24.81 31.96 2.48
N LYS A 22 -24.99 33.24 2.13
CA LYS A 22 -24.03 34.30 2.46
C LYS A 22 -23.98 34.61 3.97
N ALA A 23 -25.12 34.56 4.65
CA ALA A 23 -25.19 34.77 6.11
C ALA A 23 -24.47 33.68 6.92
N ALA A 24 -24.45 32.43 6.42
CA ALA A 24 -23.76 31.32 7.09
C ALA A 24 -22.23 31.38 6.96
N VAL A 25 -21.70 32.01 5.91
CA VAL A 25 -20.25 32.11 5.65
C VAL A 25 -19.62 33.31 6.37
N LEU A 26 -20.39 34.37 6.63
CA LEU A 26 -19.90 35.59 7.28
C LEU A 26 -20.03 35.57 8.83
N GLY A 27 -20.64 34.52 9.39
CA GLY A 27 -20.79 34.31 10.84
C GLY A 27 -19.60 33.63 11.52
N ALA A 28 -18.39 33.71 10.94
CA ALA A 28 -17.18 33.24 11.60
C ALA A 28 -16.82 34.21 12.73
N SER A 29 -17.33 33.89 13.93
CA SER A 29 -16.95 34.46 15.22
C SER A 29 -15.46 34.81 15.27
N GLU A 30 -15.11 36.09 15.29
CA GLU A 30 -13.80 36.54 15.75
C GLU A 30 -13.68 36.22 17.24
N LYS A 31 -13.19 35.02 17.56
CA LYS A 31 -13.02 34.58 18.94
C LYS A 31 -11.78 35.27 19.50
N THR A 32 -11.97 36.47 20.07
CA THR A 32 -10.93 37.17 20.84
C THR A 32 -10.53 36.29 22.01
N MET A 33 -9.34 35.70 21.92
CA MET A 33 -8.82 34.75 22.90
C MET A 33 -8.38 35.51 24.16
N SER A 34 -8.77 35.00 25.33
CA SER A 34 -8.45 35.68 26.60
C SER A 34 -6.96 35.52 26.96
N LEU A 35 -6.39 36.53 27.62
CA LEU A 35 -4.99 36.60 28.05
C LEU A 35 -4.43 35.31 28.73
N PRO A 36 -5.17 34.56 29.56
CA PRO A 36 -4.65 33.30 30.13
C PRO A 36 -4.45 32.17 29.09
N GLN A 37 -5.15 32.19 27.96
CA GLN A 37 -5.01 31.17 26.91
C GLN A 37 -3.76 31.40 26.04
N ILE A 38 -3.33 32.64 25.86
CA ILE A 38 -2.08 32.98 25.15
C ILE A 38 -0.86 32.51 25.95
N ILE A 39 -0.89 32.66 27.28
CA ILE A 39 0.20 32.25 28.17
C ILE A 39 0.41 30.73 28.16
N ALA A 40 -0.68 29.94 28.09
CA ALA A 40 -0.60 28.47 28.01
C ALA A 40 0.03 27.97 26.69
N ILE A 41 -0.24 28.66 25.57
CA ILE A 41 0.33 28.31 24.26
C ILE A 41 1.83 28.67 24.19
N ALA A 42 2.23 29.81 24.75
CA ALA A 42 3.63 30.22 24.81
C ALA A 42 4.50 29.28 25.68
N ALA A 43 3.95 28.75 26.79
CA ALA A 43 4.64 27.78 27.64
C ALA A 43 4.85 26.42 26.95
N GLY A 44 3.91 25.99 26.09
CA GLY A 44 4.05 24.75 25.30
C GLY A 44 5.15 24.81 24.23
N LEU A 45 5.36 25.99 23.62
CA LEU A 45 6.40 26.21 22.61
C LEU A 45 7.83 26.19 23.17
N ALA A 46 8.03 26.62 24.43
CA ALA A 46 9.34 26.56 25.09
C ALA A 46 9.79 25.13 25.43
N ILE A 47 8.85 24.18 25.58
CA ILE A 47 9.15 22.77 25.86
C ILE A 47 9.58 22.03 24.57
N LEU A 48 9.06 22.45 23.40
CA LEU A 48 9.40 21.85 22.11
C LEU A 48 10.77 22.28 21.58
N THR A 49 11.23 23.50 21.88
CA THR A 49 12.57 23.98 21.46
C THR A 49 13.70 23.45 22.36
N GLY A 50 13.45 23.28 23.68
CA GLY A 50 14.42 22.71 24.61
C GLY A 50 14.68 21.21 24.40
N GLY A 51 13.65 20.43 24.06
CA GLY A 51 13.77 18.99 23.80
C GLY A 51 14.51 18.66 22.49
N MET A 52 14.39 19.52 21.47
CA MET A 52 15.04 19.33 20.16
C MET A 52 16.55 19.58 20.20
N LEU A 53 17.03 20.44 21.11
CA LEU A 53 18.47 20.70 21.31
C LEU A 53 19.18 19.55 22.06
N LEU A 54 18.50 18.83 22.95
CA LEU A 54 19.06 17.66 23.64
C LEU A 54 19.10 16.39 22.75
N TYR A 55 18.20 16.25 21.76
CA TYR A 55 18.18 15.11 20.85
C TYR A 55 19.31 15.16 19.79
N ALA A 56 19.73 16.36 19.37
CA ALA A 56 20.75 16.51 18.32
C ALA A 56 22.20 16.24 18.79
N ALA A 57 22.47 16.30 20.10
CA ALA A 57 23.83 16.11 20.65
C ALA A 57 24.29 14.63 20.71
N ASN A 58 23.38 13.65 20.54
CA ASN A 58 23.70 12.22 20.63
C ASN A 58 24.03 11.55 19.27
N LYS A 59 24.27 12.33 18.21
CA LYS A 59 24.48 11.82 16.83
C LYS A 59 25.92 11.99 16.29
N PHE A 60 26.89 12.32 17.14
CA PHE A 60 28.28 12.54 16.71
C PHE A 60 29.27 11.70 17.51
N ILE A 61 29.25 10.39 17.29
CA ILE A 61 30.40 9.51 17.58
C ILE A 61 31.05 9.17 16.24
N PRO A 62 32.20 9.77 15.88
CA PRO A 62 32.94 9.36 14.69
C PRO A 62 33.65 8.03 14.96
N GLN A 63 33.13 6.95 14.38
CA GLN A 63 33.82 5.66 14.36
C GLN A 63 34.89 5.69 13.27
N THR A 64 36.14 5.86 13.68
CA THR A 64 37.31 5.59 12.85
C THR A 64 37.54 4.08 12.79
N SER A 65 37.26 3.46 11.65
CA SER A 65 37.72 2.08 11.36
C SER A 65 39.14 2.13 10.80
N PRO A 66 40.06 1.26 11.26
CA PRO A 66 41.37 1.13 10.63
C PRO A 66 41.26 0.33 9.33
N ALA A 67 42.08 0.73 8.36
CA ALA A 67 42.29 0.03 7.11
C ALA A 67 42.82 -1.39 7.38
N VAL A 68 42.14 -2.40 6.83
CA VAL A 68 42.65 -3.77 6.75
C VAL A 68 43.21 -4.03 5.36
N THR A 69 44.52 -4.23 5.38
CA THR A 69 45.40 -4.77 4.36
C THR A 69 44.80 -5.95 3.59
N SER A 70 44.90 -5.87 2.26
CA SER A 70 44.65 -6.95 1.31
C SER A 70 45.75 -8.02 1.33
N ALA A 71 45.36 -9.29 1.40
CA ALA A 71 46.17 -10.47 1.08
C ALA A 71 45.30 -11.49 0.31
N PRO A 72 45.90 -12.42 -0.45
CA PRO A 72 45.52 -12.67 -1.84
C PRO A 72 44.47 -13.77 -2.05
N ALA A 73 43.91 -13.73 -3.26
CA ALA A 73 42.94 -14.64 -3.84
C ALA A 73 43.35 -16.11 -3.71
N GLU A 74 42.44 -16.90 -3.14
CA GLU A 74 42.39 -18.35 -3.30
C GLU A 74 41.20 -18.71 -4.18
N THR A 75 41.51 -19.35 -5.31
CA THR A 75 40.58 -19.78 -6.35
C THR A 75 39.65 -20.87 -5.79
N ALA A 76 38.49 -20.46 -5.30
CA ALA A 76 37.35 -21.35 -5.09
C ALA A 76 36.38 -21.16 -6.27
N ALA A 77 36.07 -22.28 -6.93
CA ALA A 77 35.19 -22.35 -8.09
C ALA A 77 33.86 -21.61 -7.85
N VAL A 78 33.54 -20.69 -8.76
CA VAL A 78 32.27 -19.97 -8.84
C VAL A 78 31.15 -20.98 -9.06
N GLN A 79 30.41 -21.28 -7.99
CA GLN A 79 29.05 -21.79 -8.11
C GLN A 79 28.14 -20.61 -8.51
N PRO A 80 27.28 -20.73 -9.52
CA PRO A 80 26.34 -19.67 -9.85
C PRO A 80 25.41 -19.41 -8.67
N ALA A 81 25.40 -18.17 -8.21
CA ALA A 81 24.58 -17.69 -7.11
C ALA A 81 23.09 -18.00 -7.37
N GLN A 82 22.48 -18.72 -6.44
CA GLN A 82 21.04 -18.97 -6.45
C GLN A 82 20.30 -17.64 -6.14
N PRO A 83 19.25 -17.28 -6.91
CA PRO A 83 18.43 -16.12 -6.61
C PRO A 83 17.68 -16.28 -5.27
N PRO A 84 17.33 -15.18 -4.58
CA PRO A 84 16.77 -15.19 -3.24
C PRO A 84 15.50 -16.04 -3.19
N GLN A 85 15.47 -17.01 -2.27
CA GLN A 85 14.44 -18.01 -2.15
C GLN A 85 13.10 -17.36 -1.74
N ALA A 86 12.14 -17.37 -2.68
CA ALA A 86 10.74 -17.06 -2.41
C ALA A 86 10.20 -18.03 -1.35
N GLY A 87 9.45 -17.50 -0.37
CA GLY A 87 8.87 -18.29 0.72
C GLY A 87 8.04 -19.44 0.17
N GLN A 88 8.46 -20.67 0.43
CA GLN A 88 7.77 -21.86 -0.05
C GLN A 88 6.45 -22.01 0.73
N ALA A 89 5.36 -22.23 0.01
CA ALA A 89 4.04 -22.47 0.59
C ALA A 89 4.05 -23.72 1.49
N ILE A 90 3.32 -23.67 2.61
CA ILE A 90 3.48 -24.64 3.71
C ILE A 90 2.49 -25.81 3.59
N ALA A 91 1.46 -25.65 2.74
CA ALA A 91 0.63 -26.74 2.25
C ALA A 91 0.12 -26.40 0.85
N GLN A 92 0.46 -27.24 -0.12
CA GLN A 92 -0.06 -27.20 -1.48
C GLN A 92 -0.83 -28.51 -1.70
N THR A 93 -2.14 -28.43 -1.87
CA THR A 93 -2.88 -29.50 -2.54
C THR A 93 -2.98 -29.14 -4.02
N ALA A 94 -3.46 -30.04 -4.87
CA ALA A 94 -3.69 -29.73 -6.28
C ALA A 94 -4.66 -28.53 -6.48
N GLU A 95 -5.46 -28.20 -5.45
CA GLU A 95 -6.55 -27.22 -5.53
C GLU A 95 -6.23 -25.89 -4.86
N VAL A 96 -5.44 -25.88 -3.77
CA VAL A 96 -5.18 -24.67 -2.97
C VAL A 96 -3.71 -24.51 -2.60
N VAL A 97 -3.30 -23.25 -2.47
CA VAL A 97 -2.03 -22.84 -1.86
C VAL A 97 -2.36 -22.09 -0.57
N SER A 98 -1.67 -22.41 0.53
CA SER A 98 -1.89 -21.72 1.80
C SER A 98 -0.61 -21.24 2.49
N TYR A 99 -0.76 -20.13 3.20
CA TYR A 99 0.28 -19.46 3.98
C TYR A 99 -0.26 -19.11 5.37
N PRO A 100 0.48 -19.30 6.47
CA PRO A 100 0.08 -18.78 7.77
C PRO A 100 -0.08 -17.27 7.73
N GLU A 101 -1.17 -16.78 8.31
CA GLU A 101 -1.39 -15.34 8.50
C GLU A 101 -0.22 -14.70 9.26
N THR A 102 0.40 -15.45 10.17
CA THR A 102 1.54 -14.99 10.97
C THR A 102 2.74 -14.55 10.13
N MET A 103 2.86 -15.02 8.88
CA MET A 103 3.91 -14.61 7.95
C MET A 103 3.82 -13.13 7.54
N PHE A 104 2.65 -12.51 7.70
CA PHE A 104 2.36 -11.16 7.23
C PHE A 104 2.23 -10.12 8.36
N LEU A 105 2.54 -10.50 9.62
CA LEU A 105 2.38 -9.60 10.78
C LEU A 105 3.32 -8.39 10.75
N ASP A 106 4.44 -8.50 10.05
CA ASP A 106 5.41 -7.41 9.86
C ASP A 106 4.93 -6.34 8.85
N LYS A 107 3.77 -6.56 8.19
CA LYS A 107 3.21 -5.69 7.15
C LYS A 107 4.12 -5.51 5.93
N VAL A 108 5.11 -6.39 5.77
CA VAL A 108 6.00 -6.43 4.61
C VAL A 108 5.43 -7.42 3.60
N ALA A 109 5.22 -6.96 2.37
CA ALA A 109 4.75 -7.75 1.25
C ALA A 109 5.72 -8.91 1.01
N LYS A 110 5.17 -10.12 0.92
CA LYS A 110 5.91 -11.33 0.55
C LYS A 110 5.55 -11.67 -0.89
N PHE A 111 6.57 -11.93 -1.70
CA PHE A 111 6.43 -12.25 -3.12
C PHE A 111 6.61 -13.75 -3.33
N PHE A 112 5.74 -14.31 -4.15
CA PHE A 112 5.62 -15.74 -4.40
C PHE A 112 5.58 -16.03 -5.89
N THR A 113 5.92 -17.27 -6.23
CA THR A 113 5.84 -17.80 -7.59
C THR A 113 5.00 -19.07 -7.62
N TYR A 114 4.33 -19.31 -8.74
CA TYR A 114 3.65 -20.56 -9.05
C TYR A 114 3.98 -20.99 -10.48
N GLN A 115 4.39 -22.24 -10.64
CA GLN A 115 4.72 -22.81 -11.95
C GLN A 115 3.45 -23.36 -12.62
N HIS A 116 3.14 -22.86 -13.81
CA HIS A 116 2.04 -23.35 -14.64
C HIS A 116 2.55 -23.63 -16.06
N GLY A 117 2.87 -24.90 -16.32
CA GLY A 117 3.55 -25.29 -17.56
C GLY A 117 4.94 -24.64 -17.64
N ASN A 118 5.19 -23.89 -18.71
CA ASN A 118 6.41 -23.11 -18.91
C ASN A 118 6.32 -21.68 -18.33
N LEU A 119 5.18 -21.28 -17.78
CA LEU A 119 4.96 -19.95 -17.22
C LEU A 119 5.28 -19.94 -15.72
N THR A 120 5.92 -18.86 -15.28
CA THR A 120 6.09 -18.54 -13.85
C THR A 120 5.17 -17.38 -13.50
N ILE A 121 4.07 -17.70 -12.79
CA ILE A 121 3.10 -16.73 -12.32
C ILE A 121 3.62 -16.11 -11.03
N LYS A 122 3.68 -14.78 -10.96
CA LYS A 122 4.17 -14.04 -9.79
C LYS A 122 3.03 -13.31 -9.10
N TYR A 123 2.99 -13.35 -7.78
CA TYR A 123 2.02 -12.64 -6.97
C TYR A 123 2.63 -12.24 -5.63
N PHE A 124 1.98 -11.34 -4.92
CA PHE A 124 2.39 -10.94 -3.59
C PHE A 124 1.20 -10.91 -2.64
N ILE A 125 1.52 -11.06 -1.36
CA ILE A 125 0.56 -10.96 -0.25
C ILE A 125 1.11 -9.95 0.75
N VAL A 126 0.26 -9.04 1.23
CA VAL A 126 0.63 -8.01 2.20
C VAL A 126 -0.49 -7.83 3.23
N LYS A 127 -0.13 -7.69 4.51
CA LYS A 127 -1.06 -7.17 5.52
C LYS A 127 -0.96 -5.65 5.51
N SER A 128 -2.01 -4.98 5.09
CA SER A 128 -2.06 -3.52 4.97
C SER A 128 -2.21 -2.85 6.33
N THR A 129 -2.13 -1.52 6.31
CA THR A 129 -2.18 -0.71 7.54
C THR A 129 -3.51 -0.75 8.28
N ASP A 130 -4.61 -1.05 7.58
CA ASP A 130 -5.94 -1.32 8.16
C ASP A 130 -6.09 -2.73 8.75
N GLY A 131 -5.06 -3.57 8.67
CA GLY A 131 -5.04 -4.91 9.24
C GLY A 131 -5.56 -6.00 8.31
N GLU A 132 -6.05 -5.66 7.12
CA GLU A 132 -6.51 -6.64 6.14
C GLU A 132 -5.34 -7.31 5.41
N ILE A 133 -5.45 -8.61 5.15
CA ILE A 133 -4.51 -9.31 4.27
C ILE A 133 -5.01 -9.19 2.84
N ARG A 134 -4.10 -8.81 1.94
CA ARG A 134 -4.39 -8.52 0.55
C ARG A 134 -3.48 -9.31 -0.36
N ALA A 135 -4.03 -9.81 -1.47
CA ALA A 135 -3.27 -10.53 -2.48
C ALA A 135 -3.49 -9.91 -3.87
N ALA A 136 -2.44 -9.87 -4.66
CA ALA A 136 -2.50 -9.40 -6.05
C ALA A 136 -1.39 -10.05 -6.87
N PHE A 137 -1.60 -10.13 -8.18
CA PHE A 137 -0.53 -10.48 -9.09
C PHE A 137 0.55 -9.41 -9.08
N ASP A 138 1.79 -9.83 -9.32
CA ASP A 138 2.93 -8.94 -9.52
C ASP A 138 2.93 -8.37 -10.95
N ALA A 139 1.76 -7.90 -11.39
CA ALA A 139 1.44 -7.42 -12.72
C ALA A 139 0.15 -6.58 -12.71
N CYS A 140 -0.11 -5.84 -13.79
CA CYS A 140 -1.35 -5.12 -14.03
C CYS A 140 -1.71 -5.09 -15.51
N ASP A 141 -2.92 -4.63 -15.83
CA ASP A 141 -3.45 -4.59 -17.20
C ASP A 141 -2.57 -3.80 -18.18
N VAL A 142 -1.83 -2.80 -17.69
CA VAL A 142 -1.09 -1.86 -18.55
C VAL A 142 0.39 -2.20 -18.63
N CYS A 143 1.05 -2.47 -17.49
CA CYS A 143 2.51 -2.56 -17.42
C CYS A 143 3.04 -3.99 -17.44
N TRP A 144 2.17 -5.00 -17.46
CA TRP A 144 2.61 -6.39 -17.51
C TRP A 144 3.61 -6.69 -18.63
N PRO A 145 3.53 -6.12 -19.87
CA PRO A 145 4.47 -6.49 -20.94
C PRO A 145 5.93 -6.16 -20.62
N ALA A 146 6.18 -5.21 -19.70
CA ALA A 146 7.53 -4.87 -19.28
C ALA A 146 8.15 -5.90 -18.31
N GLY A 147 7.34 -6.78 -17.70
CA GLY A 147 7.80 -7.84 -16.80
C GLY A 147 8.45 -7.37 -15.49
N LYS A 148 8.29 -6.09 -15.13
CA LYS A 148 8.98 -5.49 -13.97
C LYS A 148 8.24 -5.62 -12.64
N GLY A 149 6.93 -5.84 -12.65
CA GLY A 149 6.14 -5.99 -11.43
C GLY A 149 6.16 -4.77 -10.49
N TYR A 150 6.10 -5.04 -9.20
CA TYR A 150 5.90 -4.10 -8.11
C TYR A 150 6.94 -4.26 -7.00
N GLU A 151 7.01 -3.24 -6.15
CA GLU A 151 7.75 -3.28 -4.89
C GLU A 151 7.00 -2.54 -3.81
N GLN A 152 7.18 -2.92 -2.56
CA GLN A 152 6.65 -2.15 -1.45
C GLN A 152 7.63 -1.03 -1.07
N GLN A 153 7.10 0.17 -0.87
CA GLN A 153 7.81 1.29 -0.24
C GLN A 153 6.90 1.89 0.84
N GLY A 154 7.20 1.59 2.11
CA GLY A 154 6.34 1.96 3.23
C GLY A 154 4.94 1.36 3.07
N ASP A 155 3.92 2.22 3.10
CA ASP A 155 2.51 1.81 3.01
C ASP A 155 1.97 1.76 1.58
N GLU A 156 2.85 1.82 0.57
CA GLU A 156 2.49 1.81 -0.85
C GLU A 156 3.15 0.65 -1.59
N MET A 157 2.45 0.12 -2.60
CA MET A 157 3.04 -0.68 -3.66
C MET A 157 3.36 0.23 -4.85
N VAL A 158 4.58 0.15 -5.37
CA VAL A 158 5.09 0.98 -6.45
C VAL A 158 5.34 0.11 -7.67
N CYS A 159 4.77 0.48 -8.81
CA CYS A 159 5.05 -0.21 -10.07
C CYS A 159 6.49 0.10 -10.51
N ARG A 160 7.32 -0.94 -10.67
CA ARG A 160 8.72 -0.78 -11.10
C ARG A 160 8.86 -0.31 -12.57
N ASN A 161 7.78 -0.35 -13.34
CA ASN A 161 7.77 0.14 -14.72
C ASN A 161 7.42 1.64 -14.82
N CYS A 162 6.28 2.05 -14.27
CA CYS A 162 5.75 3.41 -14.46
C CYS A 162 5.89 4.32 -13.22
N GLY A 163 6.38 3.81 -12.09
CA GLY A 163 6.61 4.57 -10.86
C GLY A 163 5.34 5.00 -10.11
N ARG A 164 4.14 4.62 -10.61
CA ARG A 164 2.88 4.90 -9.91
C ARG A 164 2.83 4.16 -8.57
N ARG A 165 2.24 4.81 -7.58
CA ARG A 165 2.16 4.39 -6.19
C ARG A 165 0.72 4.08 -5.83
N PHE A 166 0.52 2.97 -5.12
CA PHE A 166 -0.79 2.44 -4.76
C PHE A 166 -0.81 2.17 -3.27
N PRO A 167 -1.65 2.85 -2.48
CA PRO A 167 -1.77 2.56 -1.07
C PRO A 167 -2.08 1.08 -0.84
N THR A 168 -1.39 0.44 0.09
CA THR A 168 -1.60 -0.97 0.43
C THR A 168 -3.06 -1.23 0.78
N ILE A 169 -3.73 -0.27 1.43
CA ILE A 169 -5.18 -0.21 1.74
C ILE A 169 -6.12 -0.34 0.51
N LYS A 170 -5.60 -0.20 -0.72
CA LYS A 170 -6.36 -0.27 -1.97
C LYS A 170 -5.97 -1.43 -2.87
N ILE A 171 -4.92 -2.18 -2.54
CA ILE A 171 -4.57 -3.43 -3.25
C ILE A 171 -5.76 -4.37 -3.17
N ASN A 172 -6.08 -5.15 -4.19
CA ASN A 172 -7.24 -6.04 -4.22
C ASN A 172 -8.64 -5.37 -4.10
N GLU A 173 -8.73 -4.09 -3.72
CA GLU A 173 -9.99 -3.32 -3.61
C GLU A 173 -10.24 -2.45 -4.85
N VAL A 174 -9.18 -1.90 -5.43
CA VAL A 174 -9.22 -1.09 -6.66
C VAL A 174 -8.52 -1.85 -7.75
N GLN A 175 -9.22 -2.04 -8.86
CA GLN A 175 -8.78 -2.82 -10.01
C GLN A 175 -8.76 -1.98 -11.29
N GLY A 176 -8.06 -2.47 -12.30
CA GLY A 176 -7.95 -1.82 -13.60
C GLY A 176 -6.74 -0.90 -13.73
N GLY A 177 -6.25 -0.78 -14.96
CA GLY A 177 -5.16 0.13 -15.30
C GLY A 177 -3.83 -0.30 -14.70
N CYS A 178 -3.16 0.61 -13.98
CA CYS A 178 -1.87 0.32 -13.35
C CYS A 178 -1.97 -0.22 -11.91
N ASN A 179 -3.16 -0.40 -11.35
CA ASN A 179 -3.30 -1.07 -10.04
C ASN A 179 -2.86 -2.53 -10.18
N PRO A 180 -2.14 -3.12 -9.19
CA PRO A 180 -1.88 -4.55 -9.19
C PRO A 180 -3.17 -5.35 -9.40
N SER A 181 -3.16 -6.28 -10.36
CA SER A 181 -4.36 -7.06 -10.68
C SER A 181 -4.75 -7.94 -9.49
N PRO A 182 -6.01 -7.93 -9.05
CA PRO A 182 -6.44 -8.60 -7.83
C PRO A 182 -6.26 -10.12 -7.94
N LEU A 183 -5.82 -10.74 -6.85
CA LEU A 183 -5.87 -12.18 -6.64
C LEU A 183 -6.76 -12.44 -5.41
N ASN A 184 -7.80 -13.25 -5.58
CA ASN A 184 -8.72 -13.55 -4.50
C ASN A 184 -8.02 -14.37 -3.41
N ARG A 185 -8.44 -14.13 -2.17
CA ARG A 185 -7.93 -14.81 -0.98
C ARG A 185 -9.03 -14.99 0.06
N GLU A 186 -8.93 -16.07 0.81
CA GLU A 186 -9.76 -16.32 2.00
C GLU A 186 -8.85 -16.44 3.22
N ILE A 187 -9.33 -15.96 4.38
CA ILE A 187 -8.69 -16.23 5.66
C ILE A 187 -9.46 -17.34 6.36
N LYS A 188 -8.83 -18.49 6.55
CA LYS A 188 -9.44 -19.68 7.14
C LYS A 188 -8.46 -20.37 8.08
N ASP A 189 -8.89 -20.61 9.32
CA ASP A 189 -8.10 -21.32 10.34
C ASP A 189 -6.68 -20.76 10.53
N GLY A 190 -6.54 -19.42 10.47
CA GLY A 190 -5.24 -18.73 10.60
C GLY A 190 -4.35 -18.81 9.35
N GLN A 191 -4.90 -19.26 8.22
CA GLN A 191 -4.21 -19.37 6.94
C GLN A 191 -4.82 -18.40 5.92
N VAL A 192 -3.95 -17.79 5.11
CA VAL A 192 -4.29 -17.16 3.83
C VAL A 192 -4.38 -18.25 2.78
N VAL A 193 -5.56 -18.46 2.23
CA VAL A 193 -5.86 -19.51 1.25
C VAL A 193 -6.10 -18.87 -0.11
N LEU A 194 -5.39 -19.37 -1.12
CA LEU A 194 -5.53 -18.97 -2.52
C LEU A 194 -5.93 -20.20 -3.36
N GLN A 195 -6.94 -20.05 -4.21
CA GLN A 195 -7.31 -21.11 -5.14
C GLN A 195 -6.26 -21.20 -6.26
N VAL A 196 -5.73 -22.40 -6.52
CA VAL A 196 -4.76 -22.63 -7.60
C VAL A 196 -5.33 -22.18 -8.95
N LYS A 197 -6.62 -22.44 -9.19
CA LYS A 197 -7.30 -22.00 -10.42
C LYS A 197 -7.21 -20.48 -10.60
N GLU A 198 -7.43 -19.71 -9.54
CA GLU A 198 -7.40 -18.25 -9.62
C GLU A 198 -5.99 -17.72 -9.85
N ILE A 199 -4.96 -18.37 -9.28
CA ILE A 199 -3.56 -18.09 -9.62
C ILE A 199 -3.33 -18.32 -11.12
N GLN A 200 -3.82 -19.45 -11.65
CA GLN A 200 -3.67 -19.82 -13.07
C GLN A 200 -4.44 -18.89 -14.02
N ASP A 201 -5.59 -18.36 -13.61
CA ASP A 201 -6.35 -17.38 -14.40
C ASP A 201 -5.54 -16.07 -14.66
N GLY A 202 -4.51 -15.81 -13.84
CA GLY A 202 -3.55 -14.71 -14.04
C GLY A 202 -2.41 -14.99 -15.03
N ALA A 203 -2.30 -16.22 -15.58
CA ALA A 203 -1.19 -16.64 -16.44
C ALA A 203 -0.93 -15.70 -17.62
N LYS A 204 -1.99 -15.08 -18.17
CA LYS A 204 -1.91 -14.11 -19.28
C LYS A 204 -0.94 -12.94 -19.01
N TYR A 205 -0.76 -12.54 -17.75
CA TYR A 205 0.16 -11.44 -17.40
C TYR A 205 1.64 -11.84 -17.44
N PHE A 206 1.93 -13.14 -17.57
CA PHE A 206 3.27 -13.72 -17.47
C PHE A 206 3.67 -14.50 -18.73
N ASP A 207 2.83 -14.49 -19.77
CA ASP A 207 3.15 -15.06 -21.07
C ASP A 207 3.75 -14.00 -22.00
N PHE A 208 5.06 -13.80 -21.89
CA PHE A 208 5.80 -12.83 -22.71
C PHE A 208 6.05 -13.32 -24.14
N SER A 209 5.82 -14.60 -24.44
CA SER A 209 6.00 -15.14 -25.79
C SER A 209 5.02 -14.52 -26.80
N GLN A 210 3.89 -14.01 -26.30
CA GLN A 210 2.89 -13.28 -27.08
C GLN A 210 3.40 -11.94 -27.60
N LEU A 211 4.48 -11.40 -27.02
CA LEU A 211 5.02 -10.08 -27.37
C LEU A 211 6.09 -10.12 -28.48
N SER A 212 6.69 -11.28 -28.74
CA SER A 212 7.79 -11.42 -29.71
C SER A 212 7.32 -11.63 -31.17
N GLY A 213 6.02 -11.57 -31.43
CA GLY A 213 5.42 -11.76 -32.76
C GLY A 213 4.63 -10.57 -33.30
N SER A 214 4.79 -9.38 -32.72
CA SER A 214 4.12 -8.13 -33.14
C SER A 214 5.04 -7.21 -33.95
#